data_AF-W2LJ76-F1
#
_entry.id   AF-W2LJ76-F1
#
_cell.length_a   1.000
_cell.length_b   1.000
_cell.length_c   1.000
_cell.angle_alpha   90.00
_cell.angle_beta   90.00
_cell.angle_gamma   90.00
#
_symmetry.space_group_name_H-M   'P 1'
#
loop_
_entity.id
_entity.type
_entity.pdbx_description
1 polymer ?
#
loop_
_entity_poly.entity_id
_entity_poly.type
_entity_poly.pdbx_seq_one_letter_code
_entity_poly.pdbx_strand_id
1 'polypeptide(L)'
;MIGFRGQNSWNHWISLNVDWPGVTTNGGKYNALLLYRQVDVLTWFRDHGASKFPAVVILARIYLAKPLSTAIQERFFSLSSYEVNLLRTRLEDKRAGMLCLMKANWREYKTLLKEDKLETTDPA
;
A
#
# COMPACT_ATOMS: atom_id res chain seq x y z
N MET A 1 4.42 -6.62 -49.42
CA MET A 1 4.93 -6.75 -48.03
C MET A 1 3.92 -6.12 -47.10
N ILE A 2 3.13 -6.92 -46.39
CA ILE A 2 2.14 -6.43 -45.41
C ILE A 2 2.87 -6.26 -44.08
N GLY A 3 3.10 -5.01 -43.69
CA GLY A 3 3.75 -4.67 -42.43
C GLY A 3 2.79 -4.93 -41.26
N PHE A 4 3.04 -6.01 -40.53
CA PHE A 4 2.46 -6.23 -39.20
C PHE A 4 2.96 -5.12 -38.26
N ARG A 5 2.22 -4.00 -38.16
CA ARG A 5 2.28 -3.17 -36.95
C ARG A 5 1.62 -3.97 -35.85
N GLY A 6 2.42 -4.77 -35.13
CA GLY A 6 1.99 -5.30 -33.84
C GLY A 6 1.74 -4.12 -32.93
N GLN A 7 0.47 -3.69 -32.79
CA GLN A 7 0.03 -2.97 -31.61
C GLN A 7 0.22 -3.92 -30.43
N ASN A 8 1.41 -3.89 -29.84
CA ASN A 8 1.63 -4.44 -28.52
C ASN A 8 0.57 -3.81 -27.60
N SER A 9 -0.23 -4.66 -26.96
CA SER A 9 -1.31 -4.28 -26.06
C SER A 9 -0.87 -3.22 -25.06
N TRP A 10 0.38 -3.29 -24.60
CA TRP A 10 1.05 -2.29 -23.77
C TRP A 10 0.93 -0.84 -24.30
N ASN A 11 1.25 -0.62 -25.58
CA ASN A 11 1.17 0.72 -26.18
C ASN A 11 -0.28 1.19 -26.32
N HIS A 12 -1.22 0.26 -26.50
CA HIS A 12 -2.64 0.56 -26.48
C HIS A 12 -3.11 0.98 -25.07
N TRP A 13 -2.70 0.25 -24.02
CA TRP A 13 -3.03 0.56 -22.62
C TRP A 13 -2.50 1.90 -22.16
N ILE A 14 -1.29 2.28 -22.57
CA ILE A 14 -0.71 3.60 -22.23
C ILE A 14 -1.51 4.75 -22.88
N SER A 15 -2.08 4.53 -24.07
CA SER A 15 -2.85 5.54 -24.79
C SER A 15 -4.30 5.66 -24.33
N LEU A 16 -4.78 4.75 -23.46
CA LEU A 16 -6.14 4.79 -22.95
C LEU A 16 -6.32 5.95 -21.98
N ASN A 17 -7.14 6.90 -22.41
CA ASN A 17 -7.59 8.01 -21.60
C ASN A 17 -9.02 7.74 -21.11
N VAL A 18 -9.23 7.84 -19.80
CA VAL A 18 -10.55 7.69 -19.18
C VAL A 18 -11.04 9.06 -18.76
N ASP A 19 -12.27 9.40 -19.14
CA ASP A 19 -12.97 10.58 -18.63
C ASP A 19 -13.52 10.25 -17.23
N TRP A 20 -13.07 10.99 -16.22
CA TRP A 20 -13.46 10.77 -14.84
C TRP A 20 -14.30 11.95 -14.30
N PRO A 21 -15.60 11.76 -14.04
CA PRO A 21 -16.46 12.83 -13.56
C PRO A 21 -16.07 13.24 -12.13
N GLY A 22 -15.78 14.53 -11.93
CA GLY A 22 -15.52 15.11 -10.60
C GLY A 22 -14.09 15.59 -10.33
N VAL A 23 -13.14 15.36 -11.24
CA VAL A 23 -11.77 15.90 -11.12
C VAL A 23 -11.52 16.95 -12.21
N THR A 24 -11.66 18.22 -11.86
CA THR A 24 -11.49 19.35 -12.78
C THR A 24 -10.02 19.59 -13.09
N THR A 25 -9.56 19.09 -14.23
CA THR A 25 -8.41 19.67 -14.93
C THR A 25 -8.74 19.81 -16.42
N ASN A 26 -8.11 20.81 -17.04
CA ASN A 26 -8.32 21.27 -18.41
C ASN A 26 -8.24 20.11 -19.43
N GLY A 27 -9.39 19.52 -19.79
CA GLY A 27 -9.48 18.53 -20.88
C GLY A 27 -10.00 17.13 -20.53
N GLY A 28 -10.35 16.84 -19.28
CA GLY A 28 -11.15 15.66 -18.88
C GLY A 28 -10.50 14.28 -18.99
N LYS A 29 -9.42 14.14 -19.76
CA LYS A 29 -8.81 12.86 -20.14
C LYS A 29 -7.60 12.51 -19.28
N TYR A 30 -7.70 11.45 -18.48
CA TYR A 30 -6.59 10.92 -17.68
C TYR A 30 -5.98 9.67 -18.31
N ASN A 31 -4.65 9.64 -18.43
CA ASN A 31 -3.93 8.40 -18.74
C ASN A 31 -4.19 7.38 -17.62
N ALA A 32 -4.65 6.17 -17.97
CA ALA A 32 -5.00 5.14 -16.99
C ALA A 32 -3.87 4.83 -15.99
N LEU A 33 -2.60 4.86 -16.41
CA LEU A 33 -1.46 4.61 -15.52
C LEU A 33 -1.21 5.76 -14.54
N LEU A 34 -1.40 7.00 -14.98
CA LEU A 34 -1.32 8.17 -14.08
C LEU A 34 -2.47 8.14 -13.07
N LEU A 35 -3.66 7.70 -13.51
CA LEU A 35 -4.81 7.51 -12.66
C LEU A 35 -4.53 6.47 -11.56
N TYR A 36 -3.95 5.31 -11.91
CA TYR A 36 -3.57 4.29 -10.92
C TYR A 36 -2.57 4.77 -9.87
N ARG A 37 -1.69 5.71 -10.23
CA ARG A 37 -0.73 6.29 -9.29
C ARG A 37 -1.36 7.30 -8.34
N GLN A 38 -2.42 7.97 -8.77
CA GLN A 38 -3.09 9.04 -8.02
C GLN A 38 -4.31 8.55 -7.24
N VAL A 39 -4.97 7.49 -7.73
CA VAL A 39 -6.19 6.96 -7.15
C VAL A 39 -5.86 5.73 -6.31
N ASP A 40 -6.01 5.88 -5.00
CA ASP A 40 -6.06 4.73 -4.12
C ASP A 40 -7.44 4.07 -4.24
N VAL A 41 -7.47 2.91 -4.92
CA VAL A 41 -8.69 2.15 -5.19
C VAL A 41 -9.39 1.73 -3.89
N LEU A 42 -8.63 1.46 -2.82
CA LEU A 42 -9.21 1.06 -1.53
C LEU A 42 -9.91 2.24 -0.84
N THR A 43 -9.38 3.46 -0.95
CA THR A 43 -10.04 4.67 -0.42
C THR A 43 -11.25 5.03 -1.27
N TRP A 44 -11.17 4.87 -2.59
CA TRP A 44 -12.32 5.09 -3.47
C TRP A 44 -13.49 4.16 -3.13
N PHE A 45 -13.23 2.87 -2.92
CA PHE A 45 -14.28 1.92 -2.49
C PHE A 45 -14.86 2.30 -1.12
N ARG A 46 -14.02 2.76 -0.18
CA ARG A 46 -14.47 3.23 1.14
C ARG A 46 -15.39 4.45 1.04
N ASP A 47 -15.01 5.44 0.26
CA ASP A 47 -15.66 6.75 0.28
C ASP A 47 -16.86 6.83 -0.67
N HIS A 48 -16.77 6.20 -1.85
CA HIS A 48 -17.81 6.29 -2.90
C HIS A 48 -18.56 4.96 -3.08
N GLY A 49 -17.85 3.84 -3.01
CA GLY A 49 -18.46 2.52 -3.20
C GLY A 49 -19.47 2.18 -2.09
N ALA A 50 -19.17 2.57 -0.84
CA ALA A 50 -19.98 2.23 0.33
C ALA A 50 -21.42 2.77 0.25
N SER A 51 -21.61 3.93 -0.40
CA SER A 51 -22.93 4.54 -0.59
C SER A 51 -23.85 3.72 -1.49
N LYS A 52 -23.30 2.98 -2.46
CA LYS A 52 -24.09 2.21 -3.44
C LYS A 52 -24.16 0.72 -3.09
N PHE A 53 -23.05 0.12 -2.66
CA PHE A 53 -22.94 -1.32 -2.45
C PHE A 53 -22.08 -1.68 -1.22
N PRO A 54 -22.62 -1.57 0.01
CA PRO A 54 -21.84 -1.74 1.23
C PRO A 54 -21.20 -3.14 1.35
N ALA A 55 -21.93 -4.21 0.99
CA ALA A 55 -21.40 -5.57 1.06
C ALA A 55 -20.29 -5.83 0.01
N VAL A 56 -20.48 -5.34 -1.22
CA VAL A 56 -19.51 -5.51 -2.31
C VAL A 56 -18.22 -4.76 -2.00
N VAL A 57 -18.31 -3.60 -1.36
CA VAL A 57 -17.15 -2.80 -0.95
C VAL A 57 -16.28 -3.54 0.05
N ILE A 58 -16.89 -4.19 1.03
CA ILE A 58 -16.15 -4.99 2.03
C ILE A 58 -15.40 -6.12 1.32
N LEU A 59 -16.10 -6.86 0.45
CA LEU A 59 -15.50 -7.94 -0.36
C LEU A 59 -14.36 -7.42 -1.25
N ALA A 60 -14.59 -6.33 -1.99
CA ALA A 60 -13.60 -5.72 -2.86
C ALA A 60 -12.35 -5.28 -2.10
N ARG A 61 -12.51 -4.66 -0.92
CA ARG A 61 -11.38 -4.25 -0.08
C ARG A 61 -10.61 -5.44 0.47
N ILE A 62 -11.29 -6.51 0.93
CA ILE A 62 -10.61 -7.73 1.41
C ILE A 62 -9.83 -8.40 0.27
N TYR A 63 -10.42 -8.46 -0.93
CA TYR A 63 -9.79 -9.11 -2.07
C TYR A 63 -8.61 -8.28 -2.62
N LEU A 64 -8.78 -6.96 -2.76
CA LEU A 64 -7.74 -6.07 -3.29
C LEU A 64 -6.63 -5.75 -2.29
N ALA A 65 -6.90 -5.81 -0.98
CA ALA A 65 -5.88 -5.64 0.04
C ALA A 65 -4.95 -6.87 0.13
N LYS A 66 -5.32 -8.01 -0.48
CA LYS A 66 -4.43 -9.17 -0.54
C LYS A 66 -3.26 -8.86 -1.46
N PRO A 67 -2.04 -8.93 -0.95
CA PRO A 67 -0.87 -8.78 -1.80
C PRO A 67 -0.77 -9.93 -2.79
N LEU A 68 -0.36 -9.62 -4.01
CA LEU A 68 -0.21 -10.59 -5.11
C LEU A 68 1.04 -11.47 -4.99
N SER A 69 1.98 -11.10 -4.12
CA SER A 69 3.25 -11.81 -3.93
C SER A 69 3.37 -12.34 -2.51
N THR A 70 3.94 -13.53 -2.33
CA THR A 70 4.30 -14.04 -0.99
C THR A 70 5.53 -13.34 -0.42
N ALA A 71 6.25 -12.57 -1.24
CA ALA A 71 7.52 -11.92 -0.93
C ALA A 71 7.41 -10.44 -0.50
N ILE A 72 6.23 -9.94 -0.13
CA ILE A 72 6.05 -8.50 0.20
C ILE A 72 6.98 -8.05 1.32
N GLN A 73 7.20 -8.93 2.29
CA GLN A 73 8.03 -8.68 3.46
C GLN A 73 9.49 -9.13 3.26
N GLU A 74 9.89 -9.66 2.09
CA GLU A 74 11.28 -10.05 1.86
C GLU A 74 12.25 -8.89 2.00
N ARG A 75 11.85 -7.67 1.61
CA ARG A 75 12.66 -6.47 1.87
C ARG A 75 12.87 -6.25 3.36
N PHE A 76 11.86 -6.53 4.17
CA PHE A 76 11.96 -6.45 5.62
C PHE A 76 12.87 -7.55 6.17
N PHE A 77 12.68 -8.80 5.72
CA PHE A 77 13.48 -9.95 6.14
C PHE A 77 14.96 -9.82 5.76
N SER A 78 15.24 -9.26 4.57
CA SER A 78 16.61 -8.98 4.13
C SER A 78 17.32 -8.00 5.07
N LEU A 79 16.60 -6.99 5.56
CA LEU A 79 17.14 -6.02 6.52
C LEU A 79 17.29 -6.60 7.94
N SER A 80 16.48 -7.60 8.31
CA SER A 80 16.59 -8.28 9.61
C SER A 80 17.60 -9.43 9.61
N SER A 81 18.13 -9.83 8.46
CA SER A 81 19.10 -10.94 8.31
C SER A 81 20.31 -10.81 9.25
N TYR A 82 20.79 -9.59 9.47
CA TYR A 82 21.92 -9.31 10.37
C TYR A 82 21.64 -9.70 11.84
N GLU A 83 20.40 -9.51 12.30
CA GLU A 83 19.99 -9.82 13.69
C GLU A 83 19.60 -11.30 13.88
N VAL A 84 19.28 -12.00 12.78
CA VAL A 84 18.76 -13.37 12.81
C VAL A 84 19.87 -14.40 12.56
N ASN A 85 20.87 -14.09 11.75
CA ASN A 85 21.80 -15.09 11.21
C ASN A 85 23.24 -15.04 11.80
N LEU A 86 23.75 -13.84 12.14
CA LEU A 86 25.13 -13.70 12.59
C LEU A 86 25.28 -14.03 14.08
N LEU A 87 26.15 -14.97 14.44
CA LEU A 87 26.43 -15.38 15.84
C LEU A 87 26.71 -14.22 16.80
N ARG A 88 27.33 -13.13 16.31
CA ARG A 88 27.67 -11.95 17.12
C ARG A 88 26.46 -11.10 17.49
N THR A 89 25.41 -11.14 16.69
CA THR A 89 24.21 -10.28 16.80
C THR A 89 22.92 -11.08 16.80
N ARG A 90 23.02 -12.41 16.89
CA ARG A 90 21.89 -13.33 16.89
C ARG A 90 21.04 -13.07 18.12
N LEU A 91 19.81 -12.62 17.88
CA LEU A 91 18.80 -12.50 18.91
C LEU A 91 18.09 -13.85 19.11
N GLU A 92 17.56 -14.07 20.32
CA GLU A 92 16.63 -15.17 20.57
C GLU A 92 15.38 -14.99 19.69
N ASP A 93 14.84 -16.09 19.14
CA ASP A 93 13.74 -16.09 18.17
C ASP A 93 12.54 -15.21 18.61
N LYS A 94 12.16 -15.28 19.89
CA LYS A 94 11.08 -14.46 20.46
C LYS A 94 11.38 -12.96 20.39
N ARG A 95 12.63 -12.58 20.71
CA ARG A 95 13.08 -11.18 20.67
C ARG A 95 13.24 -10.70 19.23
N ALA A 96 13.72 -11.54 18.33
CA ALA A 96 13.82 -11.24 16.90
C ALA A 96 12.43 -10.98 16.30
N GLY A 97 11.44 -11.82 16.64
CA GLY A 97 10.04 -11.63 16.25
C GLY A 97 9.45 -10.32 16.79
N MET A 98 9.70 -9.99 18.06
CA MET A 98 9.24 -8.73 18.65
C MET A 98 9.86 -7.51 17.96
N LEU A 99 11.17 -7.55 17.70
CA LEU A 99 11.88 -6.48 16.99
C LEU A 99 11.35 -6.33 15.56
N CYS A 100 11.04 -7.44 14.90
CA CYS A 100 10.40 -7.47 13.58
C CYS A 100 9.06 -6.71 13.60
N LEU A 101 8.18 -7.05 14.55
CA LEU A 101 6.87 -6.44 14.72
C LEU A 101 6.98 -4.94 15.04
N MET A 102 7.83 -4.57 15.98
CA MET A 102 8.05 -3.17 16.36
C MET A 102 8.56 -2.32 15.18
N LYS A 103 9.48 -2.86 14.39
CA LYS A 103 10.06 -2.14 13.26
C LYS A 103 9.08 -2.02 12.09
N ALA A 104 8.24 -3.03 11.85
CA ALA A 104 7.18 -2.97 10.85
C ALA A 104 6.14 -1.89 11.19
N ASN A 105 5.76 -1.79 12.47
CA ASN A 105 4.72 -0.86 12.94
C ASN A 105 5.30 0.40 13.62
N TRP A 106 6.57 0.74 13.35
CA TRP A 106 7.31 1.77 14.09
C TRP A 106 6.62 3.14 14.09
N ARG A 107 5.88 3.45 13.03
CA ARG A 107 5.11 4.70 12.93
C ARG A 107 4.01 4.77 14.00
N GLU A 108 3.32 3.67 14.25
CA GLU A 108 2.24 3.56 15.24
C GLU A 108 2.81 3.54 16.66
N TYR A 109 3.92 2.83 16.87
CA TYR A 109 4.63 2.90 18.15
C TYR A 109 5.08 4.33 18.49
N LYS A 110 5.54 5.10 17.49
CA LYS A 110 5.91 6.50 17.67
C LYS A 110 4.74 7.40 18.04
N THR A 111 3.52 7.11 17.58
CA THR A 111 2.34 7.88 17.98
C THR A 111 1.94 7.52 19.40
N LEU A 112 1.89 6.23 19.75
CA LEU A 112 1.59 5.76 21.10
C LEU A 112 2.58 6.28 22.14
N LEU A 113 3.88 6.25 21.83
CA LEU A 113 4.94 6.78 22.72
C LEU A 113 4.91 8.31 22.88
N LYS A 114 4.23 9.04 21.98
CA LYS A 114 4.01 10.48 22.13
C LYS A 114 2.79 10.77 23.00
N GLU A 115 1.75 9.95 22.88
CA GLU A 115 0.54 10.01 23.70
C GLU A 115 0.87 9.71 25.17
N ASP A 116 1.69 8.70 25.45
CA ASP A 116 2.17 8.36 26.80
C ASP A 116 2.98 9.49 27.47
N LYS A 117 3.69 10.29 26.67
CA LYS A 117 4.43 11.46 27.15
C LYS A 117 3.55 12.68 27.44
N LEU A 118 2.33 12.71 26.90
CA LEU A 118 1.37 13.78 27.15
C LEU A 118 0.55 13.47 28.41
N GLU A 119 0.16 12.21 28.61
CA GLU A 119 -0.53 11.75 29.83
C GLU A 119 0.32 11.87 31.11
N THR A 120 1.64 11.84 30.99
CA THR A 120 2.59 12.00 32.12
C THR A 120 2.98 13.44 32.43
N THR A 121 2.54 14.40 31.60
CA THR A 121 2.83 15.84 31.78
C THR A 121 1.68 16.67 32.32
N ASP A 122 0.54 16.08 32.65
CA ASP A 122 -0.51 16.76 33.42
C ASP A 122 -0.15 16.71 34.92
N PRO A 123 0.23 17.84 35.55
CA PRO A 123 0.47 17.87 36.98
C PRO A 123 -0.86 17.92 37.75
N ALA A 124 -0.92 17.16 38.84
CA ALA A 124 -1.87 17.38 39.94
C ALA A 124 -1.70 18.76 40.59
#